data_AF-D7FDB1-F1
#
_entry.id   AF-D7FDB1-F1
#
_cell.length_a   1.000
_cell.length_b   1.000
_cell.length_c   1.000
_cell.angle_alpha   90.00
_cell.angle_beta   90.00
_cell.angle_gamma   90.00
#
_symmetry.space_group_name_H-M   'P 1'
#
loop_
_entity.id
_entity.type
_entity.pdbx_description
1 polymer ?
#
loop_
_entity_poly.entity_id
_entity_poly.type
_entity_poly.pdbx_seq_one_letter_code
_entity_poly.pdbx_strand_id
1 'polypeptide(L)'
;MYLNLKYQPNMDNPEDNYRFEFHAQKPENDKKHWWFKVEDILELKSVWDYAQEHDLKGDKLKLLETLNKAFHDKQLISFFEETEKNLNKVLNIFIRVNSGGVKLSYSDLLMSILTASFSSDIREKMNGLVDTLKDKGFPNVGKDQVLKTCLLLIGKDTTFELKNFNKKNIKEIEDNWEKITESIYNATKLLETFGYAGYLGSAYILSSLAYFYFLNSKMNESDKEQALKFVRNAQITSYFTPSTDTKLNNIANSMKDAQTFESFNHNLAKHQTWPLKITNDAIEEMMCSSSRARVFPILQILYPNLKYKTTTFHIDHIYPKSKFKKENKKLNQDFYGWKDYLFNLQLLEGAENIAKKDKDPEVWLKEEYKNERAIEEYKKRNYIDPTLKLEWENIKEFREKREEAIIKTLKEVLLPKSS
;
A
#
# COMPACT_ATOMS: atom_id res chain seq x y z
N MET A 1 -30.16 26.20 4.57
CA MET A 1 -29.40 26.18 5.84
C MET A 1 -29.95 27.28 6.74
N TYR A 2 -30.17 26.98 8.01
CA TYR A 2 -30.73 27.91 9.00
C TYR A 2 -29.82 27.96 10.23
N LEU A 3 -29.70 29.14 10.82
CA LEU A 3 -28.99 29.38 12.09
C LEU A 3 -30.02 29.61 13.20
N ASN A 4 -29.90 28.88 14.30
CA ASN A 4 -30.74 29.13 15.47
C ASN A 4 -30.18 30.29 16.31
N LEU A 5 -30.83 31.45 16.25
CA LEU A 5 -30.43 32.65 17.01
C LEU A 5 -30.64 32.53 18.52
N LYS A 6 -31.45 31.57 18.98
CA LYS A 6 -31.70 31.31 20.42
C LYS A 6 -30.84 30.20 21.00
N TYR A 7 -29.94 29.62 20.22
CA TYR A 7 -29.09 28.54 20.69
C TYR A 7 -28.15 29.02 21.79
N GLN A 8 -28.04 28.23 22.86
CA GLN A 8 -27.09 28.45 23.94
C GLN A 8 -26.07 27.31 23.92
N PRO A 9 -24.83 27.56 23.51
CA PRO A 9 -23.79 26.54 23.48
C PRO A 9 -23.45 26.02 24.88
N ASN A 10 -23.07 24.74 24.97
CA ASN A 10 -22.58 24.14 26.19
C ASN A 10 -21.14 24.58 26.49
N MET A 11 -20.94 25.30 27.58
CA MET A 11 -19.63 25.83 28.00
C MET A 11 -18.58 24.73 28.28
N ASP A 12 -19.01 23.50 28.56
CA ASP A 12 -18.11 22.36 28.79
C ASP A 12 -17.61 21.72 27.47
N ASN A 13 -18.16 22.10 26.32
CA ASN A 13 -17.74 21.61 25.01
C ASN A 13 -17.18 22.76 24.15
N PRO A 14 -15.84 22.88 24.01
CA PRO A 14 -15.20 23.94 23.22
C PRO A 14 -15.63 23.98 21.74
N GLU A 15 -16.12 22.87 21.19
CA GLU A 15 -16.57 22.79 19.79
C GLU A 15 -18.02 23.24 19.61
N ASP A 16 -18.82 23.25 20.69
CA ASP A 16 -20.21 23.66 20.64
C ASP A 16 -20.32 25.19 20.67
N ASN A 17 -20.40 25.81 19.51
CA ASN A 17 -20.43 27.28 19.38
C ASN A 17 -21.73 27.79 18.76
N TYR A 18 -22.21 27.14 17.69
CA TYR A 18 -23.39 27.56 16.93
C TYR A 18 -24.20 26.34 16.48
N ARG A 19 -25.53 26.51 16.35
CA ARG A 19 -26.43 25.47 15.83
C ARG A 19 -26.93 25.84 14.43
N PHE A 20 -26.34 25.18 13.43
CA PHE A 20 -26.78 25.23 12.03
C PHE A 20 -27.53 23.94 11.65
N GLU A 21 -28.65 24.08 10.93
CA GLU A 21 -29.42 22.93 10.43
C GLU A 21 -29.85 23.11 8.97
N PHE A 22 -29.91 22.00 8.24
CA PHE A 22 -30.48 21.93 6.90
C PHE A 22 -31.92 21.44 6.99
N HIS A 23 -32.88 22.30 6.65
CA HIS A 23 -34.29 21.93 6.55
C HIS A 23 -34.74 22.01 5.10
N ALA A 24 -35.46 20.98 4.64
CA ALA A 24 -36.07 20.94 3.31
C ALA A 24 -37.25 21.92 3.17
N GLN A 25 -37.92 22.23 4.29
CA GLN A 25 -38.97 23.24 4.39
C GLN A 25 -38.59 24.27 5.47
N LYS A 26 -39.21 25.46 5.44
CA LYS A 26 -38.93 26.51 6.42
C LYS A 26 -39.30 26.02 7.84
N PRO A 27 -38.35 25.94 8.78
CA PRO A 27 -38.64 25.52 10.13
C PRO A 27 -39.45 26.60 10.87
N GLU A 28 -40.31 26.18 11.79
CA GLU A 28 -41.11 27.10 12.59
C GLU A 28 -40.29 27.74 13.73
N ASN A 29 -40.57 29.01 13.99
CA ASN A 29 -39.97 29.73 15.11
C ASN A 29 -40.85 29.54 16.36
N ASP A 30 -40.24 29.16 17.47
CA ASP A 30 -40.95 28.88 18.73
C ASP A 30 -40.29 29.62 19.92
N LYS A 31 -40.71 29.28 21.14
CA LYS A 31 -40.16 29.89 22.36
C LYS A 31 -38.66 29.61 22.54
N LYS A 32 -38.18 28.43 22.14
CA LYS A 32 -36.82 27.92 22.29
C LYS A 32 -35.94 28.11 21.04
N HIS A 33 -36.53 28.19 19.86
CA HIS A 33 -35.81 28.26 18.58
C HIS A 33 -36.20 29.51 17.80
N TRP A 34 -35.20 30.15 17.20
CA TRP A 34 -35.43 31.18 16.19
C TRP A 34 -34.51 30.90 15.00
N TRP A 35 -35.06 30.31 13.96
CA TRP A 35 -34.34 29.92 12.76
C TRP A 35 -34.27 31.07 11.77
N PHE A 36 -33.07 31.62 11.62
CA PHE A 36 -32.75 32.60 10.59
C PHE A 36 -32.22 31.87 9.35
N LYS A 37 -32.79 32.12 8.18
CA LYS A 37 -32.31 31.55 6.92
C LYS A 37 -31.01 32.26 6.53
N VAL A 38 -29.91 31.51 6.51
CA VAL A 38 -28.56 32.11 6.40
C VAL A 38 -28.39 32.92 5.12
N GLU A 39 -28.99 32.48 4.00
CA GLU A 39 -28.96 33.18 2.71
C GLU A 39 -29.52 34.61 2.80
N ASP A 40 -30.54 34.82 3.63
CA ASP A 40 -31.22 36.11 3.75
C ASP A 40 -30.28 37.18 4.33
N ILE A 41 -29.14 36.81 4.94
CA ILE A 41 -28.12 37.75 5.39
C ILE A 41 -27.55 38.56 4.23
N LEU A 42 -27.41 37.96 3.03
CA LEU A 42 -26.79 38.58 1.85
C LEU A 42 -27.63 39.74 1.28
N GLU A 43 -28.94 39.71 1.53
CA GLU A 43 -29.88 40.73 1.07
C GLU A 43 -30.29 41.69 2.19
N LEU A 44 -29.81 41.45 3.42
CA LEU A 44 -30.22 42.19 4.60
C LEU A 44 -29.60 43.58 4.61
N LYS A 45 -30.42 44.62 4.40
CA LYS A 45 -29.96 46.01 4.39
C LYS A 45 -29.47 46.50 5.76
N SER A 46 -30.15 46.08 6.83
CA SER A 46 -29.85 46.46 8.21
C SER A 46 -30.18 45.30 9.14
N VAL A 47 -29.14 44.79 9.82
CA VAL A 47 -29.29 43.80 10.89
C VAL A 47 -30.15 44.35 12.03
N TRP A 48 -30.02 45.66 12.31
CA TRP A 48 -30.76 46.32 13.38
C TRP A 48 -32.26 46.38 13.10
N ASP A 49 -32.65 46.73 11.87
CA ASP A 49 -34.06 46.85 11.48
C ASP A 49 -34.74 45.47 11.60
N TYR A 50 -34.10 44.43 11.06
CA TYR A 50 -34.58 43.05 11.16
C TYR A 50 -34.69 42.60 12.62
N ALA A 51 -33.69 42.90 13.44
CA ALA A 51 -33.70 42.54 14.84
C ALA A 51 -34.80 43.28 15.62
N GLN A 52 -35.09 44.53 15.28
CA GLN A 52 -36.16 45.32 15.88
C GLN A 52 -37.55 44.80 15.48
N GLU A 53 -37.77 44.52 14.19
CA GLU A 53 -39.04 43.96 13.68
C GLU A 53 -39.39 42.61 14.32
N HIS A 54 -38.37 41.85 14.72
CA HIS A 54 -38.53 40.51 15.28
C HIS A 54 -38.24 40.39 16.79
N ASP A 55 -38.08 41.52 17.49
CA ASP A 55 -37.76 41.60 18.93
C ASP A 55 -36.54 40.73 19.34
N LEU A 56 -35.52 40.70 18.48
CA LEU A 56 -34.25 40.01 18.69
C LEU A 56 -33.27 40.94 19.42
N LYS A 57 -33.15 40.75 20.74
CA LYS A 57 -32.27 41.56 21.60
C LYS A 57 -31.12 40.74 22.17
N GLY A 58 -30.10 41.46 22.65
CA GLY A 58 -28.95 40.88 23.36
C GLY A 58 -28.13 39.97 22.46
N ASP A 59 -27.89 38.73 22.90
CA ASP A 59 -26.97 37.82 22.21
C ASP A 59 -27.48 37.36 20.83
N LYS A 60 -28.80 37.39 20.60
CA LYS A 60 -29.41 37.08 19.29
C LYS A 60 -29.02 38.11 18.23
N LEU A 61 -29.07 39.40 18.61
CA LEU A 61 -28.63 40.51 17.76
C LEU A 61 -27.14 40.41 17.49
N LYS A 62 -26.32 40.22 18.54
CA LYS A 62 -24.86 40.06 18.38
C LYS A 62 -24.50 38.90 17.45
N LEU A 63 -25.23 37.78 17.52
CA LEU A 63 -25.02 36.63 16.66
C LEU A 63 -25.36 36.96 15.20
N LEU A 64 -26.46 37.67 14.95
CA LEU A 64 -26.83 38.12 13.61
C LEU A 64 -25.84 39.15 13.05
N GLU A 65 -25.35 40.08 13.87
CA GLU A 65 -24.28 41.02 13.50
C GLU A 65 -22.97 40.29 13.19
N THR A 66 -22.65 39.24 13.95
CA THR A 66 -21.46 38.41 13.73
C THR A 66 -21.56 37.68 12.40
N LEU A 67 -22.72 37.11 12.08
CA LEU A 67 -23.00 36.51 10.78
C LEU A 67 -22.87 37.55 9.65
N ASN A 68 -23.45 38.74 9.83
CA ASN A 68 -23.37 39.81 8.84
C ASN A 68 -21.92 40.24 8.56
N LYS A 69 -21.13 40.45 9.61
CA LYS A 69 -19.70 40.76 9.52
C LYS A 69 -18.93 39.65 8.83
N ALA A 70 -19.26 38.38 9.08
CA ALA A 70 -18.58 37.24 8.48
C ALA A 70 -18.76 37.18 6.95
N PHE A 71 -19.91 37.61 6.42
CA PHE A 71 -20.19 37.60 4.98
C PHE A 71 -19.79 38.90 4.27
N HIS A 72 -19.99 40.07 4.90
CA HIS A 72 -19.80 41.37 4.23
C HIS A 72 -18.46 42.03 4.54
N ASP A 73 -17.94 41.88 5.76
CA ASP A 73 -16.78 42.66 6.23
C ASP A 73 -15.50 41.83 6.30
N LYS A 74 -15.62 40.58 6.74
CA LYS A 74 -14.47 39.70 6.96
C LYS A 74 -14.16 38.92 5.68
N GLN A 75 -12.95 39.07 5.15
CA GLN A 75 -12.41 38.22 4.10
C GLN A 75 -12.02 36.84 4.66
N LEU A 76 -13.01 36.05 5.11
CA LEU A 76 -12.79 34.71 5.67
C LEU A 76 -12.52 33.65 4.61
N ILE A 77 -12.97 33.90 3.37
CA ILE A 77 -12.79 32.98 2.24
C ILE A 77 -11.77 33.60 1.28
N SER A 78 -10.60 33.00 1.19
CA SER A 78 -9.65 33.28 0.11
C SER A 78 -10.03 32.42 -1.09
N PHE A 79 -10.49 33.05 -2.17
CA PHE A 79 -10.78 32.36 -3.42
C PHE A 79 -9.89 32.88 -4.54
N PHE A 80 -9.66 32.02 -5.53
CA PHE A 80 -8.94 32.35 -6.76
C PHE A 80 -9.70 31.72 -7.91
N GLU A 81 -10.09 32.55 -8.88
CA GLU A 81 -10.76 32.08 -10.09
C GLU A 81 -9.71 31.65 -11.12
N GLU A 82 -9.63 30.34 -11.38
CA GLU A 82 -8.79 29.80 -12.45
C GLU A 82 -9.62 29.68 -13.73
N THR A 83 -9.26 30.49 -14.74
CA THR A 83 -9.97 30.54 -16.03
C THR A 83 -9.50 29.46 -17.01
N GLU A 84 -8.31 28.90 -16.81
CA GLU A 84 -7.85 27.76 -17.59
C GLU A 84 -8.58 26.49 -17.18
N LYS A 85 -9.19 25.80 -18.14
CA LYS A 85 -9.80 24.47 -17.95
C LYS A 85 -8.74 23.36 -17.85
N ASN A 86 -7.58 23.66 -17.27
CA ASN A 86 -6.53 22.67 -17.02
C ASN A 86 -6.71 22.07 -15.62
N LEU A 87 -7.33 20.90 -15.60
CA LEU A 87 -7.68 20.19 -14.36
C LEU A 87 -6.44 19.84 -13.51
N ASN A 88 -5.28 19.58 -14.13
CA ASN A 88 -4.02 19.34 -13.39
C ASN A 88 -3.52 20.61 -12.70
N LYS A 89 -3.66 21.78 -13.33
CA LYS A 89 -3.30 23.08 -12.74
C LYS A 89 -4.19 23.38 -11.54
N VAL A 90 -5.51 23.23 -11.70
CA VAL A 90 -6.49 23.38 -10.61
C VAL A 90 -6.16 22.45 -9.44
N LEU A 91 -5.83 21.19 -9.74
CA LEU A 91 -5.48 20.19 -8.73
C LEU A 91 -4.18 20.54 -7.98
N ASN A 92 -3.16 21.01 -8.68
CA ASN A 92 -1.90 21.45 -8.06
C ASN A 92 -2.10 22.69 -7.17
N ILE A 93 -2.92 23.66 -7.61
CA ILE A 93 -3.31 24.81 -6.79
C ILE A 93 -4.03 24.31 -5.54
N PHE A 94 -5.01 23.41 -5.69
CA PHE A 94 -5.77 22.86 -4.57
C PHE A 94 -4.89 22.15 -3.55
N ILE A 95 -3.97 21.29 -3.99
CA ILE A 95 -3.03 20.60 -3.10
C ILE A 95 -2.13 21.60 -2.37
N ARG A 96 -1.63 22.63 -3.08
CA ARG A 96 -0.78 23.66 -2.47
C ARG A 96 -1.53 24.48 -1.42
N VAL A 97 -2.76 24.89 -1.69
CA VAL A 97 -3.59 25.67 -0.77
C VAL A 97 -3.98 24.85 0.47
N ASN A 98 -4.32 23.56 0.30
CA ASN A 98 -4.69 22.68 1.41
C ASN A 98 -3.50 22.07 2.17
N SER A 99 -2.25 22.29 1.71
CA SER A 99 -1.05 21.74 2.34
C SER A 99 -0.79 22.27 3.75
N GLY A 100 -1.38 23.40 4.13
CA GLY A 100 -1.36 23.94 5.50
C GLY A 100 -2.41 23.36 6.45
N GLY A 101 -3.33 22.51 5.95
CA GLY A 101 -4.42 21.89 6.73
C GLY A 101 -4.45 20.36 6.59
N VAL A 102 -5.66 19.75 6.54
CA VAL A 102 -5.81 18.31 6.27
C VAL A 102 -5.42 18.03 4.82
N LYS A 103 -4.26 17.40 4.65
CA LYS A 103 -3.68 17.12 3.34
C LYS A 103 -4.48 16.06 2.59
N LEU A 104 -5.37 16.50 1.71
CA LEU A 104 -6.04 15.63 0.74
C LEU A 104 -5.02 15.15 -0.30
N SER A 105 -5.04 13.85 -0.60
CA SER A 105 -4.16 13.29 -1.63
C SER A 105 -4.65 13.63 -3.03
N TYR A 106 -3.75 13.69 -4.01
CA TYR A 106 -4.09 13.83 -5.43
C TYR A 106 -5.17 12.82 -5.85
N SER A 107 -5.12 11.64 -5.26
CA SER A 107 -6.01 10.51 -5.49
C SER A 107 -7.40 10.70 -4.90
N ASP A 108 -7.52 11.32 -3.71
CA ASP A 108 -8.83 11.67 -3.14
C ASP A 108 -9.55 12.70 -4.01
N LEU A 109 -8.79 13.66 -4.54
CA LEU A 109 -9.31 14.69 -5.45
C LEU A 109 -9.72 14.09 -6.79
N LEU A 110 -8.88 13.26 -7.38
CA LEU A 110 -9.19 12.55 -8.62
C LEU A 110 -10.41 11.64 -8.44
N MET A 111 -10.50 10.92 -7.33
CA MET A 111 -11.68 10.12 -6.98
C MET A 111 -12.95 10.96 -6.86
N SER A 112 -12.89 12.19 -6.35
CA SER A 112 -14.07 13.08 -6.32
C SER A 112 -14.55 13.43 -7.74
N ILE A 113 -13.61 13.67 -8.65
CA ILE A 113 -13.88 14.00 -10.06
C ILE A 113 -14.40 12.77 -10.81
N LEU A 114 -13.82 11.60 -10.53
CA LEU A 114 -14.30 10.33 -11.06
C LEU A 114 -15.73 10.05 -10.57
N THR A 115 -16.02 10.20 -9.28
CA THR A 115 -17.37 9.96 -8.73
C THR A 115 -18.42 10.82 -9.44
N ALA A 116 -18.08 12.06 -9.81
CA ALA A 116 -18.97 12.95 -10.57
C ALA A 116 -19.12 12.57 -12.06
N SER A 117 -18.21 11.76 -12.60
CA SER A 117 -18.14 11.41 -14.03
C SER A 117 -18.63 9.99 -14.35
N PHE A 118 -18.64 9.10 -13.36
CA PHE A 118 -19.12 7.73 -13.48
C PHE A 118 -20.65 7.67 -13.29
N SER A 119 -21.30 6.75 -14.00
CA SER A 119 -22.76 6.56 -13.96
C SER A 119 -23.19 5.65 -12.81
N SER A 120 -22.28 4.81 -12.32
CA SER A 120 -22.46 3.93 -11.16
C SER A 120 -21.66 4.43 -9.95
N ASP A 121 -21.98 3.96 -8.73
CA ASP A 121 -21.17 4.25 -7.53
C ASP A 121 -19.83 3.48 -7.57
N ILE A 122 -18.97 3.87 -8.50
CA ILE A 122 -17.64 3.30 -8.68
C ILE A 122 -16.77 3.51 -7.44
N ARG A 123 -17.03 4.58 -6.68
CA ARG A 123 -16.26 4.91 -5.49
C ARG A 123 -16.49 3.86 -4.43
N GLU A 124 -17.74 3.50 -4.17
CA GLU A 124 -18.09 2.41 -3.26
C GLU A 124 -17.50 1.08 -3.75
N LYS A 125 -17.69 0.73 -5.03
CA LYS A 125 -17.14 -0.51 -5.62
C LYS A 125 -15.62 -0.60 -5.51
N MET A 126 -14.90 0.50 -5.74
CA MET A 126 -13.45 0.55 -5.62
C MET A 126 -12.98 0.44 -4.18
N ASN A 127 -13.63 1.12 -3.24
CA ASN A 127 -13.30 0.99 -1.82
C ASN A 127 -13.52 -0.47 -1.38
N GLY A 128 -14.67 -1.05 -1.74
CA GLY A 128 -14.97 -2.46 -1.45
C GLY A 128 -13.95 -3.43 -2.05
N LEU A 129 -13.46 -3.18 -3.27
CA LEU A 129 -12.39 -3.97 -3.87
C LEU A 129 -11.08 -3.84 -3.08
N VAL A 130 -10.66 -2.61 -2.74
CA VAL A 130 -9.45 -2.38 -1.94
C VAL A 130 -9.54 -3.08 -0.59
N ASP A 131 -10.67 -2.94 0.11
CA ASP A 131 -10.88 -3.53 1.43
C ASP A 131 -10.89 -5.06 1.34
N THR A 132 -11.57 -5.64 0.34
CA THR A 132 -11.55 -7.09 0.07
C THR A 132 -10.12 -7.61 -0.16
N LEU A 133 -9.30 -6.88 -0.92
CA LEU A 133 -7.91 -7.27 -1.18
C LEU A 133 -7.04 -7.17 0.07
N LYS A 134 -7.26 -6.17 0.92
CA LYS A 134 -6.58 -6.06 2.22
C LYS A 134 -6.96 -7.19 3.16
N ASP A 135 -8.24 -7.55 3.23
CA ASP A 135 -8.75 -8.66 4.04
C ASP A 135 -8.18 -10.01 3.59
N LYS A 136 -7.89 -10.15 2.29
CA LYS A 136 -7.17 -11.29 1.71
C LYS A 136 -5.66 -11.30 1.98
N GLY A 137 -5.16 -10.35 2.76
CA GLY A 137 -3.76 -10.27 3.15
C GLY A 137 -2.88 -9.43 2.22
N PHE A 138 -3.44 -8.50 1.45
CA PHE A 138 -2.67 -7.57 0.61
C PHE A 138 -2.78 -6.13 1.12
N PRO A 139 -2.18 -5.80 2.28
CA PRO A 139 -2.37 -4.51 2.96
C PRO A 139 -1.80 -3.31 2.19
N ASN A 140 -0.88 -3.55 1.26
CA ASN A 140 -0.25 -2.51 0.43
C ASN A 140 -1.06 -2.13 -0.81
N VAL A 141 -2.23 -2.76 -1.04
CA VAL A 141 -3.18 -2.34 -2.07
C VAL A 141 -3.83 -1.01 -1.65
N GLY A 142 -3.92 -0.09 -2.62
CA GLY A 142 -4.49 1.22 -2.43
C GLY A 142 -5.27 1.68 -3.66
N LYS A 143 -6.09 2.72 -3.48
CA LYS A 143 -6.99 3.24 -4.53
C LYS A 143 -6.23 3.64 -5.79
N ASP A 144 -5.08 4.28 -5.62
CA ASP A 144 -4.19 4.73 -6.69
C ASP A 144 -3.71 3.57 -7.55
N GLN A 145 -3.25 2.50 -6.90
CA GLN A 145 -2.79 1.31 -7.58
C GLN A 145 -3.95 0.62 -8.29
N VAL A 146 -5.14 0.55 -7.69
CA VAL A 146 -6.33 -0.01 -8.35
C VAL A 146 -6.71 0.80 -9.58
N LEU A 147 -6.73 2.13 -9.51
CA LEU A 147 -7.00 3.00 -10.68
C LEU A 147 -6.00 2.80 -11.81
N LYS A 148 -4.70 2.75 -11.48
CA LYS A 148 -3.65 2.44 -12.46
C LYS A 148 -3.82 1.04 -13.04
N THR A 149 -4.27 0.09 -12.24
CA THR A 149 -4.59 -1.26 -12.69
C THR A 149 -5.75 -1.24 -13.67
N CYS A 150 -6.82 -0.49 -13.40
CA CYS A 150 -7.93 -0.33 -14.35
C CYS A 150 -7.42 0.22 -15.70
N LEU A 151 -6.62 1.30 -15.69
CA LEU A 151 -6.03 1.87 -16.91
C LEU A 151 -5.13 0.86 -17.65
N LEU A 152 -4.29 0.13 -16.91
CA LEU A 152 -3.42 -0.92 -17.46
C LEU A 152 -4.26 -1.98 -18.17
N LEU A 153 -5.32 -2.47 -17.53
CA LEU A 153 -6.13 -3.57 -18.04
C LEU A 153 -6.90 -3.19 -19.30
N ILE A 154 -7.41 -1.96 -19.41
CA ILE A 154 -8.02 -1.45 -20.66
C ILE A 154 -6.99 -0.98 -21.70
N GLY A 155 -5.69 -1.24 -21.47
CA GLY A 155 -4.61 -0.95 -22.41
C GLY A 155 -4.37 0.53 -22.65
N LYS A 156 -4.62 1.38 -21.66
CA LYS A 156 -4.40 2.84 -21.73
C LYS A 156 -3.12 3.24 -20.98
N ASP A 157 -2.68 4.47 -21.20
CA ASP A 157 -1.56 5.06 -20.47
C ASP A 157 -1.83 5.03 -18.96
N THR A 158 -0.91 4.41 -18.23
CA THR A 158 -1.02 4.18 -16.78
C THR A 158 -0.53 5.37 -15.95
N THR A 159 0.03 6.40 -16.60
CA THR A 159 0.47 7.63 -15.94
C THR A 159 -0.71 8.25 -15.18
N PHE A 160 -0.50 8.57 -13.91
CA PHE A 160 -1.56 9.05 -13.01
C PHE A 160 -1.87 10.53 -13.26
N GLU A 161 -2.41 10.82 -14.44
CA GLU A 161 -2.80 12.16 -14.87
C GLU A 161 -4.28 12.19 -15.23
N LEU A 162 -4.95 13.30 -14.93
CA LEU A 162 -6.37 13.51 -15.22
C LEU A 162 -6.73 13.33 -16.70
N LYS A 163 -5.80 13.61 -17.63
CA LYS A 163 -5.99 13.38 -19.07
C LYS A 163 -6.30 11.91 -19.40
N ASN A 164 -5.75 10.98 -18.60
CA ASN A 164 -5.94 9.54 -18.77
C ASN A 164 -7.27 9.05 -18.15
N PHE A 165 -7.91 9.87 -17.31
CA PHE A 165 -9.25 9.64 -16.77
C PHE A 165 -10.31 10.52 -17.44
N ASN A 166 -10.25 10.62 -18.77
CA ASN A 166 -11.30 11.29 -19.56
C ASN A 166 -12.57 10.42 -19.64
N LYS A 167 -13.69 11.02 -20.07
CA LYS A 167 -15.00 10.35 -20.17
C LYS A 167 -14.96 9.03 -20.96
N LYS A 168 -14.15 8.95 -22.01
CA LYS A 168 -14.03 7.74 -22.84
C LYS A 168 -13.38 6.60 -22.06
N ASN A 169 -12.22 6.86 -21.44
CA ASN A 169 -11.50 5.85 -20.66
C ASN A 169 -12.30 5.43 -19.42
N ILE A 170 -12.97 6.38 -18.76
CA ILE A 170 -13.88 6.11 -17.64
C ILE A 170 -14.98 5.13 -18.06
N LYS A 171 -15.66 5.41 -19.17
CA LYS A 171 -16.71 4.55 -19.69
C LYS A 171 -16.18 3.15 -20.04
N GLU A 172 -14.99 3.07 -20.62
CA GLU A 172 -14.36 1.78 -20.93
C GLU A 172 -14.01 0.98 -19.67
N ILE A 173 -13.63 1.64 -18.56
CA ILE A 173 -13.46 1.01 -17.26
C ILE A 173 -14.81 0.51 -16.71
N GLU A 174 -15.87 1.31 -16.79
CA GLU A 174 -17.22 0.90 -16.35
C GLU A 174 -17.70 -0.32 -17.12
N ASP A 175 -17.63 -0.26 -18.45
CA ASP A 175 -18.12 -1.30 -19.35
C ASP A 175 -17.32 -2.62 -19.16
N ASN A 176 -16.07 -2.56 -18.68
CA ASN A 176 -15.22 -3.72 -18.40
C ASN A 176 -15.06 -4.05 -16.90
N TRP A 177 -15.81 -3.39 -16.01
CA TRP A 177 -15.56 -3.46 -14.57
C TRP A 177 -15.58 -4.89 -14.01
N GLU A 178 -16.57 -5.70 -14.40
CA GLU A 178 -16.69 -7.09 -13.96
C GLU A 178 -15.45 -7.91 -14.34
N LYS A 179 -15.05 -7.84 -15.61
CA LYS A 179 -13.85 -8.51 -16.12
C LYS A 179 -12.58 -8.05 -15.40
N ILE A 180 -12.44 -6.74 -15.15
CA ILE A 180 -11.30 -6.19 -14.39
C ILE A 180 -11.24 -6.80 -12.99
N THR A 181 -12.37 -6.79 -12.27
CA THR A 181 -12.42 -7.32 -10.90
C THR A 181 -12.16 -8.82 -10.86
N GLU A 182 -12.70 -9.59 -11.81
CA GLU A 182 -12.43 -11.03 -11.94
C GLU A 182 -10.95 -11.31 -12.17
N SER A 183 -10.30 -10.58 -13.08
CA SER A 183 -8.85 -10.73 -13.34
C SER A 183 -8.01 -10.39 -12.10
N ILE A 184 -8.40 -9.36 -11.34
CA ILE A 184 -7.76 -8.99 -10.08
C ILE A 184 -7.94 -10.09 -9.02
N TYR A 185 -9.14 -10.66 -8.88
CA TYR A 185 -9.38 -11.75 -7.94
C TYR A 185 -8.62 -13.02 -8.30
N ASN A 186 -8.54 -13.36 -9.59
CA ASN A 186 -7.74 -14.49 -10.07
C ASN A 186 -6.24 -14.30 -9.78
N ALA A 187 -5.70 -13.10 -10.02
CA ALA A 187 -4.32 -12.76 -9.66
C ALA A 187 -4.08 -12.84 -8.14
N THR A 188 -5.04 -12.39 -7.34
CA THR A 188 -4.99 -12.43 -5.87
C THR A 188 -4.95 -13.87 -5.37
N LYS A 189 -5.84 -14.73 -5.89
CA LYS A 189 -5.88 -16.17 -5.55
C LYS A 189 -4.60 -16.90 -5.95
N LEU A 190 -3.98 -16.51 -7.07
CA LEU A 190 -2.69 -17.04 -7.50
C LEU A 190 -1.58 -16.67 -6.49
N LEU A 191 -1.53 -15.40 -6.08
CA LEU A 191 -0.57 -14.92 -5.08
C LEU A 191 -0.77 -15.56 -3.70
N GLU A 192 -2.02 -15.77 -3.27
CA GLU A 192 -2.36 -16.56 -2.07
C GLU A 192 -1.78 -17.98 -2.19
N THR A 193 -1.96 -18.63 -3.34
CA THR A 193 -1.44 -19.98 -3.61
C THR A 193 0.10 -20.04 -3.59
N PHE A 194 0.77 -18.94 -3.98
CA PHE A 194 2.22 -18.79 -3.89
C PHE A 194 2.72 -18.43 -2.48
N GLY A 195 1.82 -18.15 -1.52
CA GLY A 195 2.15 -17.79 -0.15
C GLY A 195 2.52 -16.32 0.05
N TYR A 196 2.14 -15.42 -0.87
CA TYR A 196 2.50 -13.99 -0.80
C TYR A 196 1.50 -13.12 -0.02
N ALA A 197 0.43 -13.70 0.53
CA ALA A 197 -0.44 -13.01 1.47
C ALA A 197 0.41 -12.53 2.69
N GLY A 198 0.37 -11.24 2.97
CA GLY A 198 1.18 -10.56 4.00
C GLY A 198 2.62 -10.25 3.60
N TYR A 199 3.11 -10.79 2.47
CA TYR A 199 4.51 -10.69 2.05
C TYR A 199 4.73 -10.04 0.68
N LEU A 200 3.66 -9.65 -0.02
CA LEU A 200 3.78 -8.96 -1.30
C LEU A 200 4.37 -7.55 -1.11
N GLY A 201 5.55 -7.31 -1.68
CA GLY A 201 6.26 -6.04 -1.54
C GLY A 201 5.63 -4.88 -2.31
N SER A 202 5.07 -5.16 -3.49
CA SER A 202 4.44 -4.15 -4.34
C SER A 202 3.14 -4.67 -4.95
N ALA A 203 2.05 -3.92 -4.74
CA ALA A 203 0.75 -4.21 -5.34
C ALA A 203 0.76 -4.12 -6.88
N TYR A 204 1.79 -3.52 -7.49
CA TYR A 204 1.94 -3.52 -8.96
C TYR A 204 2.37 -4.87 -9.55
N ILE A 205 2.90 -5.78 -8.71
CA ILE A 205 3.08 -7.18 -9.09
C ILE A 205 1.70 -7.82 -9.32
N LEU A 206 0.75 -7.58 -8.41
CA LEU A 206 -0.64 -8.01 -8.55
C LEU A 206 -1.27 -7.39 -9.81
N SER A 207 -1.07 -6.08 -10.06
CA SER A 207 -1.54 -5.43 -11.30
C SER A 207 -1.04 -6.13 -12.56
N SER A 208 0.23 -6.52 -12.58
CA SER A 208 0.84 -7.18 -13.75
C SER A 208 0.24 -8.57 -13.99
N LEU A 209 0.03 -9.34 -12.92
CA LEU A 209 -0.65 -10.65 -13.01
C LEU A 209 -2.12 -10.49 -13.44
N ALA A 210 -2.82 -9.50 -12.90
CA ALA A 210 -4.19 -9.19 -13.28
C ALA A 210 -4.28 -8.81 -14.76
N TYR A 211 -3.30 -8.08 -15.30
CA TYR A 211 -3.27 -7.76 -16.72
C TYR A 211 -3.14 -9.01 -17.59
N PHE A 212 -2.29 -9.96 -17.18
CA PHE A 212 -2.18 -11.23 -17.89
C PHE A 212 -3.52 -11.99 -17.89
N TYR A 213 -4.21 -12.06 -16.74
CA TYR A 213 -5.54 -12.66 -16.63
C TYR A 213 -6.63 -11.91 -17.42
N PHE A 214 -6.44 -10.61 -17.66
CA PHE A 214 -7.37 -9.81 -18.44
C PHE A 214 -7.22 -10.08 -19.94
N LEU A 215 -5.99 -10.28 -20.41
CA LEU A 215 -5.68 -10.66 -21.79
C LEU A 215 -5.98 -12.15 -22.04
N ASN A 216 -5.68 -13.01 -21.07
CA ASN A 216 -5.83 -14.45 -21.14
C ASN A 216 -6.80 -14.93 -20.07
N SER A 217 -7.91 -15.56 -20.47
CA SER A 217 -8.96 -15.98 -19.52
C SER A 217 -8.47 -16.97 -18.45
N LYS A 218 -7.37 -17.70 -18.70
CA LYS A 218 -6.79 -18.70 -17.78
C LYS A 218 -5.27 -18.79 -17.96
N MET A 219 -4.60 -19.28 -16.92
CA MET A 219 -3.18 -19.69 -16.94
C MET A 219 -3.08 -21.21 -16.85
N ASN A 220 -2.27 -21.82 -17.71
CA ASN A 220 -1.90 -23.24 -17.57
C ASN A 220 -0.81 -23.41 -16.48
N GLU A 221 -0.38 -24.64 -16.20
CA GLU A 221 0.64 -24.88 -15.16
C GLU A 221 2.01 -24.27 -15.50
N SER A 222 2.39 -24.24 -16.79
CA SER A 222 3.63 -23.57 -17.23
C SER A 222 3.56 -22.06 -16.99
N ASP A 223 2.43 -21.42 -17.32
CA ASP A 223 2.21 -20.01 -17.05
C ASP A 223 2.28 -19.69 -15.56
N LYS A 224 1.72 -20.55 -14.70
CA LYS A 224 1.81 -20.37 -13.24
C LYS A 224 3.25 -20.47 -12.74
N GLU A 225 4.04 -21.40 -13.25
CA GLU A 225 5.47 -21.51 -12.90
C GLU A 225 6.24 -20.25 -13.31
N GLN A 226 5.98 -19.75 -14.52
CA GLN A 226 6.61 -18.53 -15.04
C GLN A 226 6.13 -17.27 -14.32
N ALA A 227 4.86 -17.22 -13.91
CA ALA A 227 4.32 -16.16 -13.06
C ALA A 227 4.99 -16.15 -11.69
N LEU A 228 5.25 -17.32 -11.08
CA LEU A 228 6.02 -17.38 -9.83
C LEU A 228 7.46 -16.86 -10.00
N LYS A 229 8.13 -17.20 -11.12
CA LYS A 229 9.46 -16.65 -11.44
C LYS A 229 9.41 -15.12 -11.56
N PHE A 230 8.39 -14.57 -12.22
CA PHE A 230 8.18 -13.13 -12.31
C PHE A 230 7.98 -12.48 -10.95
N VAL A 231 7.07 -13.00 -10.13
CA VAL A 231 6.77 -12.46 -8.79
C VAL A 231 8.06 -12.42 -7.95
N ARG A 232 8.84 -13.52 -7.96
CA ARG A 232 10.13 -13.59 -7.27
C ARG A 232 11.08 -12.53 -7.81
N ASN A 233 11.33 -12.51 -9.12
CA ASN A 233 12.28 -11.56 -9.72
C ASN A 233 11.88 -10.10 -9.47
N ALA A 234 10.60 -9.76 -9.63
CA ALA A 234 10.09 -8.41 -9.42
C ALA A 234 10.23 -7.96 -7.97
N GLN A 235 9.95 -8.84 -7.01
CA GLN A 235 10.07 -8.52 -5.58
C GLN A 235 11.52 -8.45 -5.13
N ILE A 236 12.34 -9.41 -5.56
CA ILE A 236 13.77 -9.51 -5.26
C ILE A 236 14.51 -8.24 -5.75
N THR A 237 14.27 -7.83 -6.99
CA THR A 237 14.88 -6.62 -7.60
C THR A 237 14.17 -5.32 -7.20
N SER A 238 13.09 -5.40 -6.40
CA SER A 238 12.25 -4.24 -6.06
C SER A 238 11.78 -3.47 -7.30
N TYR A 239 11.46 -4.20 -8.38
CA TYR A 239 11.29 -3.68 -9.73
C TYR A 239 10.39 -2.46 -9.77
N PHE A 240 9.22 -2.45 -9.13
CA PHE A 240 8.27 -1.35 -9.22
C PHE A 240 8.58 -0.12 -8.36
N THR A 241 9.68 -0.10 -7.60
CA THR A 241 10.00 0.99 -6.66
C THR A 241 10.40 2.29 -7.39
N PRO A 242 11.38 2.30 -8.32
CA PRO A 242 11.63 3.49 -9.13
C PRO A 242 10.79 3.50 -10.40
N SER A 243 10.35 4.69 -10.81
CA SER A 243 9.70 4.96 -12.12
C SER A 243 8.53 4.02 -12.43
N THR A 244 7.61 3.89 -11.46
CA THR A 244 6.48 2.96 -11.53
C THR A 244 5.68 3.07 -12.82
N ASP A 245 5.35 4.28 -13.27
CA ASP A 245 4.54 4.49 -14.47
C ASP A 245 5.25 4.01 -15.74
N THR A 246 6.55 4.33 -15.87
CA THR A 246 7.39 3.80 -16.96
C THR A 246 7.40 2.27 -16.94
N LYS A 247 7.52 1.66 -15.77
CA LYS A 247 7.55 0.19 -15.65
C LYS A 247 6.21 -0.45 -15.95
N LEU A 248 5.09 0.15 -15.55
CA LEU A 248 3.76 -0.35 -15.91
C LEU A 248 3.54 -0.26 -17.43
N ASN A 249 3.99 0.80 -18.08
CA ASN A 249 3.97 0.89 -19.55
C ASN A 249 4.86 -0.18 -20.20
N ASN A 250 6.03 -0.48 -19.62
CA ASN A 250 6.88 -1.58 -20.10
C ASN A 250 6.21 -2.94 -19.91
N ILE A 251 5.52 -3.17 -18.79
CA ILE A 251 4.71 -4.38 -18.57
C ILE A 251 3.64 -4.48 -19.66
N ALA A 252 2.90 -3.40 -19.89
CA ALA A 252 1.84 -3.34 -20.88
C ALA A 252 2.35 -3.74 -22.28
N ASN A 253 3.44 -3.11 -22.72
CA ASN A 253 4.08 -3.38 -24.01
C ASN A 253 4.65 -4.79 -24.10
N SER A 254 5.32 -5.28 -23.05
CA SER A 254 5.94 -6.61 -23.05
C SER A 254 4.92 -7.75 -23.08
N MET A 255 3.71 -7.49 -22.59
CA MET A 255 2.64 -8.49 -22.45
C MET A 255 1.62 -8.44 -23.59
N LYS A 256 1.49 -7.31 -24.30
CA LYS A 256 0.49 -7.11 -25.37
C LYS A 256 0.56 -8.17 -26.47
N ASP A 257 1.77 -8.59 -26.85
CA ASP A 257 2.01 -9.56 -27.93
C ASP A 257 2.44 -10.94 -27.39
N ALA A 258 2.41 -11.14 -26.08
CA ALA A 258 2.84 -12.38 -25.44
C ALA A 258 1.66 -13.33 -25.22
N GLN A 259 1.66 -14.47 -25.93
CA GLN A 259 0.63 -15.51 -25.76
C GLN A 259 0.83 -16.38 -24.50
N THR A 260 2.04 -16.37 -23.93
CA THR A 260 2.39 -17.14 -22.73
C THR A 260 3.12 -16.25 -21.73
N PHE A 261 3.07 -16.63 -20.46
CA PHE A 261 3.78 -15.90 -19.42
C PHE A 261 5.31 -16.00 -19.59
N GLU A 262 5.80 -17.12 -20.17
CA GLU A 262 7.20 -17.29 -20.54
C GLU A 262 7.67 -16.25 -21.57
N SER A 263 6.88 -16.06 -22.64
CA SER A 263 7.18 -15.05 -23.67
C SER A 263 7.22 -13.65 -23.07
N PHE A 264 6.27 -13.34 -22.17
CA PHE A 264 6.28 -12.08 -21.42
C PHE A 264 7.55 -11.91 -20.57
N ASN A 265 7.95 -12.92 -19.80
CA ASN A 265 9.19 -12.89 -19.02
C ASN A 265 10.41 -12.65 -19.91
N HIS A 266 10.47 -13.31 -21.06
CA HIS A 266 11.55 -13.15 -22.03
C HIS A 266 11.64 -11.73 -22.58
N ASN A 267 10.50 -11.16 -22.97
CA ASN A 267 10.41 -9.78 -23.45
C ASN A 267 10.88 -8.79 -22.38
N LEU A 268 10.43 -8.96 -21.14
CA LEU A 268 10.78 -8.07 -20.04
C LEU A 268 12.25 -8.17 -19.63
N ALA A 269 12.85 -9.37 -19.70
CA ALA A 269 14.28 -9.56 -19.42
C ALA A 269 15.19 -8.91 -20.47
N LYS A 270 14.73 -8.78 -21.71
CA LYS A 270 15.45 -8.17 -22.85
C LYS A 270 15.21 -6.67 -23.00
N HIS A 271 14.36 -6.07 -22.17
CA HIS A 271 14.07 -4.65 -22.26
C HIS A 271 15.35 -3.82 -22.12
N GLN A 272 15.60 -2.87 -23.02
CA GLN A 272 16.86 -2.12 -23.10
C GLN A 272 17.15 -1.32 -21.81
N THR A 273 16.17 -0.57 -21.32
CA THR A 273 16.35 0.34 -20.19
C THR A 273 15.97 -0.25 -18.84
N TRP A 274 14.96 -1.12 -18.79
CA TRP A 274 14.37 -1.63 -17.54
C TRP A 274 14.23 -3.16 -17.55
N PRO A 275 15.33 -3.91 -17.76
CA PRO A 275 15.27 -5.36 -17.79
C PRO A 275 14.86 -5.91 -16.43
N LEU A 276 13.89 -6.84 -16.40
CA LEU A 276 13.63 -7.62 -15.20
C LEU A 276 14.51 -8.87 -15.19
N LYS A 277 15.71 -8.75 -14.62
CA LYS A 277 16.65 -9.86 -14.44
C LYS A 277 17.38 -9.74 -13.11
N ILE A 278 17.73 -10.87 -12.53
CA ILE A 278 18.60 -10.93 -11.35
C ILE A 278 20.04 -11.04 -11.85
N THR A 279 20.92 -10.18 -11.32
CA THR A 279 22.36 -10.19 -11.60
C THR A 279 23.13 -10.79 -10.43
N ASN A 280 24.40 -11.14 -10.65
CA ASN A 280 25.30 -11.54 -9.57
C ASN A 280 25.36 -10.46 -8.47
N ASP A 281 25.57 -9.21 -8.87
CA ASP A 281 25.64 -8.07 -7.95
C ASP A 281 24.36 -7.93 -7.13
N ALA A 282 23.19 -8.14 -7.75
CA ALA A 282 21.92 -8.07 -7.04
C ALA A 282 21.83 -9.17 -5.94
N ILE A 283 22.32 -10.39 -6.21
CA ILE A 283 22.36 -11.47 -5.22
C ILE A 283 23.27 -11.10 -4.04
N GLU A 284 24.43 -10.50 -4.32
CA GLU A 284 25.39 -10.11 -3.29
C GLU A 284 24.87 -8.95 -2.43
N GLU A 285 24.29 -7.92 -3.06
CA GLU A 285 23.64 -6.79 -2.37
C GLU A 285 22.50 -7.25 -1.44
N MET A 286 21.82 -8.35 -1.76
CA MET A 286 20.71 -8.87 -0.96
C MET A 286 21.14 -9.44 0.39
N MET A 287 22.40 -9.84 0.57
CA MET A 287 22.85 -10.39 1.85
C MET A 287 22.68 -9.38 2.99
N CYS A 288 22.88 -8.10 2.68
CA CYS A 288 22.72 -6.98 3.60
C CYS A 288 21.29 -6.39 3.60
N SER A 289 20.33 -7.00 2.88
CA SER A 289 18.97 -6.45 2.80
C SER A 289 18.16 -6.76 4.06
N SER A 290 17.61 -5.71 4.67
CA SER A 290 16.67 -5.79 5.80
C SER A 290 15.19 -5.73 5.41
N SER A 291 14.91 -5.60 4.10
CA SER A 291 13.54 -5.52 3.60
C SER A 291 12.88 -6.91 3.65
N ARG A 292 11.95 -7.10 4.58
CA ARG A 292 11.17 -8.35 4.70
C ARG A 292 10.53 -8.77 3.37
N ALA A 293 10.05 -7.81 2.60
CA ALA A 293 9.47 -8.06 1.28
C ALA A 293 10.50 -8.68 0.32
N ARG A 294 11.75 -8.18 0.30
CA ARG A 294 12.82 -8.75 -0.54
C ARG A 294 13.34 -10.09 -0.01
N VAL A 295 13.36 -10.27 1.30
CA VAL A 295 13.87 -11.47 1.97
C VAL A 295 12.94 -12.68 1.77
N PHE A 296 11.62 -12.50 1.90
CA PHE A 296 10.67 -13.60 1.80
C PHE A 296 10.82 -14.48 0.53
N PRO A 297 10.85 -13.94 -0.71
CA PRO A 297 11.00 -14.76 -1.91
C PRO A 297 12.34 -15.50 -1.95
N ILE A 298 13.40 -14.92 -1.37
CA ILE A 298 14.71 -15.56 -1.24
C ILE A 298 14.62 -16.76 -0.31
N LEU A 299 14.00 -16.59 0.86
CA LEU A 299 13.77 -17.71 1.77
C LEU A 299 12.91 -18.80 1.10
N GLN A 300 11.86 -18.44 0.34
CA GLN A 300 11.09 -19.45 -0.40
C GLN A 300 11.92 -20.25 -1.42
N ILE A 301 12.94 -19.64 -2.02
CA ILE A 301 13.89 -20.34 -2.90
C ILE A 301 14.81 -21.27 -2.10
N LEU A 302 15.29 -20.82 -0.95
CA LEU A 302 16.16 -21.59 -0.05
C LEU A 302 15.41 -22.76 0.63
N TYR A 303 14.10 -22.64 0.83
CA TYR A 303 13.27 -23.66 1.47
C TYR A 303 12.16 -24.17 0.51
N PRO A 304 12.50 -24.83 -0.60
CA PRO A 304 11.53 -25.21 -1.64
C PRO A 304 10.54 -26.29 -1.17
N ASN A 305 10.88 -27.06 -0.14
CA ASN A 305 10.10 -28.20 0.34
C ASN A 305 9.02 -27.82 1.39
N LEU A 306 8.96 -26.55 1.82
CA LEU A 306 7.98 -26.12 2.80
C LEU A 306 6.57 -26.04 2.22
N LYS A 307 5.58 -26.44 3.02
CA LYS A 307 4.17 -26.49 2.60
C LYS A 307 3.46 -25.15 2.85
N TYR A 308 3.83 -24.13 2.08
CA TYR A 308 3.28 -22.76 2.21
C TYR A 308 1.75 -22.66 2.10
N LYS A 309 1.09 -23.67 1.49
CA LYS A 309 -0.37 -23.70 1.34
C LYS A 309 -1.11 -24.09 2.62
N THR A 310 -0.48 -24.87 3.50
CA THR A 310 -1.15 -25.48 4.66
C THR A 310 -0.57 -25.03 5.99
N THR A 311 0.63 -24.44 5.98
CA THR A 311 1.36 -24.08 7.18
C THR A 311 1.79 -22.63 7.11
N THR A 312 1.53 -21.87 8.17
CA THR A 312 2.00 -20.50 8.32
C THR A 312 3.46 -20.51 8.76
N PHE A 313 4.32 -19.89 7.96
CA PHE A 313 5.72 -19.68 8.29
C PHE A 313 5.97 -18.23 8.66
N HIS A 314 6.79 -18.03 9.69
CA HIS A 314 7.29 -16.72 10.10
C HIS A 314 8.76 -16.59 9.68
N ILE A 315 9.15 -15.36 9.32
CA ILE A 315 10.57 -15.01 9.20
C ILE A 315 11.12 -14.85 10.61
N ASP A 316 11.94 -15.82 11.05
CA ASP A 316 12.64 -15.82 12.34
C ASP A 316 14.04 -15.23 12.20
N HIS A 317 14.51 -14.62 13.28
CA HIS A 317 15.89 -14.20 13.47
C HIS A 317 16.63 -15.30 14.24
N ILE A 318 17.56 -16.01 13.59
CA ILE A 318 18.34 -17.11 14.19
C ILE A 318 18.98 -16.63 15.49
N TYR A 319 19.77 -15.56 15.40
CA TYR A 319 20.19 -14.76 16.55
C TYR A 319 19.11 -13.72 16.86
N PRO A 320 18.55 -13.69 18.09
CA PRO A 320 17.45 -12.82 18.44
C PRO A 320 17.76 -11.33 18.21
N LYS A 321 16.93 -10.66 17.40
CA LYS A 321 17.06 -9.22 17.11
C LYS A 321 17.13 -8.35 18.38
N SER A 322 16.45 -8.76 19.46
CA SER A 322 16.39 -8.05 20.74
C SER A 322 17.73 -8.06 21.50
N LYS A 323 18.68 -8.89 21.10
CA LYS A 323 20.01 -9.04 21.71
C LYS A 323 21.13 -8.36 20.91
N PHE A 324 20.81 -7.69 19.79
CA PHE A 324 21.74 -6.81 19.07
C PHE A 324 21.76 -5.42 19.72
N LYS A 325 22.28 -5.35 20.95
CA LYS A 325 22.28 -4.14 21.79
C LYS A 325 23.42 -4.18 22.81
N LYS A 326 23.68 -3.02 23.42
CA LYS A 326 24.83 -2.77 24.32
C LYS A 326 24.91 -3.73 25.52
N GLU A 327 23.78 -4.24 25.98
CA GLU A 327 23.69 -5.14 27.11
C GLU A 327 24.27 -6.54 26.80
N ASN A 328 24.32 -6.92 25.51
CA ASN A 328 24.94 -8.16 25.08
C ASN A 328 26.46 -7.98 24.96
N LYS A 329 27.18 -8.17 26.06
CA LYS A 329 28.64 -8.03 26.14
C LYS A 329 29.43 -9.02 25.26
N LYS A 330 28.78 -10.10 24.80
CA LYS A 330 29.39 -11.12 23.93
C LYS A 330 29.42 -10.71 22.46
N LEU A 331 28.56 -9.76 22.08
CA LEU A 331 28.46 -9.26 20.72
C LEU A 331 29.27 -7.98 20.56
N ASN A 332 30.18 -7.96 19.58
CA ASN A 332 30.90 -6.75 19.21
C ASN A 332 29.90 -5.68 18.71
N GLN A 333 30.05 -4.44 19.20
CA GLN A 333 29.21 -3.30 18.86
C GLN A 333 29.15 -3.03 17.35
N ASP A 334 30.22 -3.32 16.61
CA ASP A 334 30.29 -3.14 15.15
C ASP A 334 29.26 -3.99 14.40
N PHE A 335 28.74 -5.05 15.03
CA PHE A 335 27.82 -6.00 14.42
C PHE A 335 26.35 -5.72 14.76
N TYR A 336 26.02 -4.66 15.49
CA TYR A 336 24.62 -4.36 15.86
C TYR A 336 23.72 -4.09 14.65
N GLY A 337 24.28 -3.56 13.57
CA GLY A 337 23.56 -3.34 12.31
C GLY A 337 23.17 -4.62 11.58
N TRP A 338 23.79 -5.76 11.90
CA TRP A 338 23.60 -7.03 11.18
C TRP A 338 22.30 -7.75 11.54
N LYS A 339 21.57 -7.25 12.55
CA LYS A 339 20.41 -7.95 13.13
C LYS A 339 19.36 -8.36 12.10
N ASP A 340 19.14 -7.56 11.07
CA ASP A 340 18.10 -7.77 10.05
C ASP A 340 18.65 -8.26 8.70
N TYR A 341 19.95 -8.59 8.62
CA TYR A 341 20.55 -9.10 7.39
C TYR A 341 20.12 -10.53 7.11
N LEU A 342 20.14 -10.93 5.83
CA LEU A 342 19.61 -12.22 5.37
C LEU A 342 20.29 -13.42 6.06
N PHE A 343 21.59 -13.34 6.34
CA PHE A 343 22.32 -14.39 7.06
C PHE A 343 21.76 -14.66 8.46
N ASN A 344 20.99 -13.75 9.04
CA ASN A 344 20.33 -13.96 10.33
C ASN A 344 18.88 -14.42 10.19
N LEU A 345 18.34 -14.54 8.97
CA LEU A 345 16.93 -14.82 8.73
C LEU A 345 16.71 -16.26 8.27
N GLN A 346 15.61 -16.86 8.72
CA GLN A 346 15.15 -18.19 8.32
C GLN A 346 13.62 -18.26 8.30
N LEU A 347 13.07 -19.35 7.75
CA LEU A 347 11.65 -19.67 7.90
C LEU A 347 11.49 -20.71 9.01
N LEU A 348 10.67 -20.37 10.00
CA LEU A 348 10.19 -21.30 11.03
C LEU A 348 8.68 -21.39 10.99
N GLU A 349 8.13 -22.53 11.39
CA GLU A 349 6.69 -22.65 11.58
C GLU A 349 6.20 -21.65 12.64
N GLY A 350 5.01 -21.10 12.45
CA GLY A 350 4.52 -20.01 13.29
C GLY A 350 4.51 -20.34 14.79
N ALA A 351 4.07 -21.55 15.14
CA ALA A 351 4.06 -22.03 16.53
C ALA A 351 5.47 -22.22 17.11
N GLU A 352 6.38 -22.79 16.32
CA GLU A 352 7.79 -22.98 16.70
C GLU A 352 8.47 -21.63 16.95
N ASN A 353 8.25 -20.65 16.07
CA ASN A 353 8.80 -19.30 16.23
C ASN A 353 8.25 -18.59 17.48
N ILE A 354 6.95 -18.73 17.77
CA ILE A 354 6.32 -18.17 18.98
C ILE A 354 6.91 -18.79 20.25
N ALA A 355 7.22 -20.09 20.23
CA ALA A 355 7.85 -20.80 21.35
C ALA A 355 9.34 -20.43 21.53
N LYS A 356 10.07 -20.23 20.42
CA LYS A 356 11.50 -19.87 20.40
C LYS A 356 11.79 -18.53 21.09
N LYS A 357 10.94 -17.51 20.87
CA LYS A 357 11.09 -16.15 21.43
C LYS A 357 12.50 -15.56 21.19
N ASP A 358 13.15 -15.05 22.24
CA ASP A 358 14.49 -14.44 22.22
C ASP A 358 15.59 -15.36 22.78
N LYS A 359 15.35 -16.68 22.74
CA LYS A 359 16.36 -17.67 23.10
C LYS A 359 17.56 -17.60 22.17
N ASP A 360 18.76 -17.77 22.73
CA ASP A 360 19.97 -17.89 21.92
C ASP A 360 19.91 -19.18 21.09
N PRO A 361 20.39 -19.17 19.84
CA PRO A 361 20.19 -20.27 18.90
C PRO A 361 20.78 -21.59 19.43
N GLU A 362 21.96 -21.56 20.03
CA GLU A 362 22.61 -22.75 20.60
C GLU A 362 21.82 -23.35 21.77
N VAL A 363 21.18 -22.52 22.60
CA VAL A 363 20.33 -22.97 23.73
C VAL A 363 19.05 -23.58 23.18
N TRP A 364 18.40 -22.87 22.27
CA TRP A 364 17.15 -23.31 21.67
C TRP A 364 17.30 -24.63 20.91
N LEU A 365 18.39 -24.82 20.15
CA LEU A 365 18.63 -26.07 19.43
C LEU A 365 18.79 -27.28 20.36
N LYS A 366 19.43 -27.10 21.52
CA LYS A 366 19.60 -28.17 22.52
C LYS A 366 18.30 -28.53 23.24
N GLU A 367 17.39 -27.58 23.38
CA GLU A 367 16.07 -27.82 23.97
C GLU A 367 15.11 -28.50 22.98
N GLU A 368 15.14 -28.06 21.72
CA GLU A 368 14.24 -28.55 20.67
C GLU A 368 14.66 -29.93 20.15
N TYR A 369 15.96 -30.17 19.97
CA TYR A 369 16.49 -31.40 19.39
C TYR A 369 17.21 -32.26 20.42
N LYS A 370 16.76 -33.51 20.55
CA LYS A 370 17.25 -34.45 21.58
C LYS A 370 18.62 -35.06 21.29
N ASN A 371 19.14 -34.95 20.07
CA ASN A 371 20.43 -35.53 19.69
C ASN A 371 21.20 -34.62 18.71
N GLU A 372 22.53 -34.77 18.71
CA GLU A 372 23.44 -33.94 17.91
C GLU A 372 23.17 -34.06 16.41
N ARG A 373 22.83 -35.27 15.94
CA ARG A 373 22.53 -35.51 14.51
C ARG A 373 21.35 -34.68 14.02
N ALA A 374 20.29 -34.55 14.81
CA ALA A 374 19.13 -33.74 14.45
C ALA A 374 19.47 -32.24 14.42
N ILE A 375 20.37 -31.78 15.30
CA ILE A 375 20.91 -30.41 15.27
C ILE A 375 21.75 -30.19 14.00
N GLU A 376 22.59 -31.14 13.62
CA GLU A 376 23.36 -31.07 12.36
C GLU A 376 22.44 -31.04 11.13
N GLU A 377 21.40 -31.86 11.10
CA GLU A 377 20.39 -31.86 10.03
C GLU A 377 19.62 -30.54 9.97
N TYR A 378 19.27 -29.96 11.13
CA TYR A 378 18.74 -28.60 11.24
C TYR A 378 19.70 -27.55 10.66
N LYS A 379 20.99 -27.64 10.98
CA LYS A 379 21.97 -26.67 10.48
C LYS A 379 22.11 -26.78 8.96
N LYS A 380 22.23 -28.00 8.43
CA LYS A 380 22.31 -28.27 6.98
C LYS A 380 21.11 -27.70 6.21
N ARG A 381 19.88 -27.97 6.67
CA ARG A 381 18.67 -27.48 6.00
C ARG A 381 18.54 -25.95 6.02
N ASN A 382 19.21 -25.27 6.96
CA ASN A 382 19.19 -23.82 7.12
C ASN A 382 20.46 -23.12 6.60
N TYR A 383 21.29 -23.83 5.82
CA TYR A 383 22.54 -23.30 5.26
C TYR A 383 23.56 -22.89 6.33
N ILE A 384 23.58 -23.60 7.45
CA ILE A 384 24.48 -23.38 8.59
C ILE A 384 25.53 -24.51 8.59
N ASP A 385 26.79 -24.16 8.83
CA ASP A 385 27.86 -25.15 9.04
C ASP A 385 27.51 -26.06 10.24
N PRO A 386 27.39 -27.38 10.05
CA PRO A 386 27.03 -28.33 11.11
C PRO A 386 27.97 -28.29 12.32
N THR A 387 29.26 -28.01 12.06
CA THR A 387 30.32 -28.03 13.07
C THR A 387 30.42 -26.72 13.84
N LEU A 388 29.81 -25.64 13.35
CA LEU A 388 29.89 -24.32 13.96
C LEU A 388 28.93 -24.21 15.14
N LYS A 389 29.45 -23.80 16.31
CA LYS A 389 28.61 -23.46 17.47
C LYS A 389 28.01 -22.08 17.31
N LEU A 390 26.70 -21.95 17.56
CA LEU A 390 25.96 -20.70 17.35
C LEU A 390 26.02 -19.78 18.57
N GLU A 391 27.23 -19.56 19.07
CA GLU A 391 27.52 -18.61 20.15
C GLU A 391 27.76 -17.21 19.57
N TRP A 392 27.48 -16.16 20.35
CA TRP A 392 27.57 -14.77 19.88
C TRP A 392 28.98 -14.38 19.42
N GLU A 393 29.99 -14.98 20.03
CA GLU A 393 31.41 -14.82 19.71
C GLU A 393 31.73 -15.32 18.28
N ASN A 394 30.94 -16.28 17.76
CA ASN A 394 31.13 -16.89 16.44
C ASN A 394 30.25 -16.24 15.36
N ILE A 395 29.51 -15.16 15.66
CA ILE A 395 28.54 -14.57 14.72
C ILE A 395 29.18 -14.11 13.39
N LYS A 396 30.46 -13.70 13.43
CA LYS A 396 31.21 -13.31 12.23
C LYS A 396 31.46 -14.51 11.32
N GLU A 397 31.99 -15.60 11.86
CA GLU A 397 32.22 -16.85 11.12
C GLU A 397 30.90 -17.44 10.62
N PHE A 398 29.84 -17.38 11.44
CA PHE A 398 28.49 -17.79 11.07
C PHE A 398 27.98 -17.01 9.85
N ARG A 399 28.14 -15.69 9.86
CA ARG A 399 27.76 -14.83 8.75
C ARG A 399 28.52 -15.22 7.48
N GLU A 400 29.84 -15.28 7.54
CA GLU A 400 30.70 -15.57 6.38
C GLU A 400 30.33 -16.91 5.73
N LYS A 401 30.27 -17.99 6.51
CA LYS A 401 29.95 -19.34 6.00
C LYS A 401 28.52 -19.45 5.47
N ARG A 402 27.55 -18.85 6.16
CA ARG A 402 26.14 -18.90 5.75
C ARG A 402 25.87 -18.05 4.51
N GLU A 403 26.46 -16.85 4.42
CA GLU A 403 26.34 -16.00 3.23
C GLU A 403 26.95 -16.69 2.01
N GLU A 404 28.12 -17.32 2.13
CA GLU A 404 28.72 -18.09 1.04
C GLU A 404 27.80 -19.22 0.55
N ALA A 405 27.25 -20.02 1.47
CA ALA A 405 26.35 -21.11 1.14
C ALA A 405 25.06 -20.60 0.46
N ILE A 406 24.46 -19.53 0.98
CA ILE A 406 23.25 -18.91 0.42
C ILE A 406 23.55 -18.34 -0.97
N ILE A 407 24.62 -17.56 -1.14
CA ILE A 407 24.99 -16.95 -2.43
C ILE A 407 25.19 -18.05 -3.48
N LYS A 408 25.91 -19.12 -3.14
CA LYS A 408 26.14 -20.24 -4.05
C LYS A 408 24.82 -20.85 -4.53
N THR A 409 23.92 -21.19 -3.60
CA THR A 409 22.62 -21.77 -3.96
C THR A 409 21.75 -20.80 -4.77
N LEU A 410 21.74 -19.52 -4.43
CA LEU A 410 20.98 -18.53 -5.19
C LEU A 410 21.52 -18.36 -6.62
N LYS A 411 22.85 -18.35 -6.79
CA LYS A 411 23.47 -18.32 -8.13
C LYS A 411 23.09 -19.55 -8.95
N GLU A 412 23.07 -20.74 -8.35
CA GLU A 412 22.67 -21.99 -9.02
C GLU A 412 21.19 -22.01 -9.45
N VAL A 413 20.30 -21.39 -8.68
CA VAL A 413 18.84 -21.41 -8.94
C VAL A 413 18.39 -20.25 -9.83
N LEU A 414 18.94 -19.04 -9.63
CA LEU A 414 18.41 -17.80 -10.21
C LEU A 414 19.15 -17.35 -11.47
N LEU A 415 20.40 -17.76 -11.65
CA LEU A 415 21.17 -17.40 -12.82
C LEU A 415 21.02 -18.47 -13.91
N PRO A 416 21.09 -18.07 -15.20
CA PRO A 416 21.18 -19.03 -16.28
C PRO A 416 22.37 -19.95 -16.03
N LYS A 417 22.18 -21.26 -16.22
CA LYS A 417 23.31 -22.18 -16.27
C LYS A 417 24.19 -21.74 -17.44
N SER A 418 25.46 -21.43 -17.16
CA SER A 418 26.45 -21.21 -18.21
C SER A 418 26.48 -22.47 -19.07
N SER A 419 26.08 -22.35 -20.34
CA SER A 419 26.15 -23.43 -21.32
C SER A 419 27.58 -23.85 -21.61
#